data_AF-A0A0M9YSP3-F1
#
_entry.id   AF-A0A0M9YSP3-F1
#
_cell.length_a   1.000
_cell.length_b   1.000
_cell.length_c   1.000
_cell.angle_alpha   90.00
_cell.angle_beta   90.00
_cell.angle_gamma   90.00
#
_symmetry.space_group_name_H-M   'P 1'
#
loop_
_entity.id
_entity.type
_entity.pdbx_description
1 polymer ?
#
loop_
_entity_poly.entity_id
_entity_poly.type
_entity_poly.pdbx_seq_one_letter_code
_entity_poly.pdbx_strand_id
1 'polypeptide(L)' 'MDVLRAKTVRELREALATARASDRPTCVYVETDPTPTAPPAEAWWDVPVAAVASREAAVRARQEYDRQVTARRHHL' A
#
# COMPACT_ATOMS: atom_id res chain seq x y z
N MET A 1 7.43 -4.85 21.58
CA MET A 1 7.53 -4.68 20.13
C MET A 1 8.95 -4.24 19.88
N ASP A 2 9.68 -5.00 19.07
CA ASP A 2 11.10 -4.75 18.84
C ASP A 2 11.28 -3.92 17.56
N VAL A 3 12.33 -3.10 17.50
CA VAL A 3 12.62 -2.26 16.33
C VAL A 3 14.03 -2.53 15.85
N LEU A 4 14.16 -3.08 14.64
CA LEU A 4 15.41 -3.32 13.94
C LEU A 4 15.64 -2.18 12.95
N ARG A 5 16.80 -1.53 13.00
CA ARG A 5 17.13 -0.42 12.10
C ARG A 5 18.14 -0.90 11.06
N ALA A 6 17.82 -0.72 9.78
CA ALA A 6 18.70 -1.06 8.66
C ALA A 6 19.06 0.19 7.87
N LYS A 7 20.36 0.34 7.56
CA LYS A 7 20.91 1.44 6.75
C LYS A 7 21.41 0.97 5.39
N THR A 8 21.54 -0.34 5.20
CA THR A 8 22.01 -0.95 3.95
C THR A 8 21.07 -2.06 3.49
N VAL A 9 21.13 -2.42 2.22
CA VAL A 9 20.37 -3.55 1.65
C VAL A 9 20.71 -4.86 2.36
N ARG A 10 21.97 -5.04 2.76
CA ARG A 10 22.41 -6.22 3.50
C ARG A 10 21.77 -6.27 4.89
N GLU A 11 21.84 -5.18 5.65
CA GLU A 11 21.20 -5.07 6.96
C GLU A 11 19.68 -5.24 6.88
N LEU A 12 19.06 -4.75 5.80
CA LEU A 12 17.62 -4.95 5.59
C LEU A 12 17.28 -6.44 5.44
N ARG A 13 18.06 -7.19 4.67
CA ARG A 13 17.87 -8.64 4.52
C ARG A 13 18.03 -9.38 5.85
N GLU A 14 19.06 -9.02 6.61
CA GLU A 14 19.32 -9.57 7.95
C GLU A 14 18.17 -9.23 8.92
N ALA A 15 17.72 -7.98 8.96
CA ALA A 15 16.63 -7.54 9.82
C ALA A 15 15.30 -8.22 9.48
N LEU A 16 15.00 -8.43 8.19
CA LEU A 16 13.82 -9.18 7.76
C LEU A 16 13.87 -10.66 8.16
N ALA A 17 15.05 -11.29 8.07
CA ALA A 17 15.23 -12.66 8.53
C ALA A 17 15.01 -12.77 10.05
N THR A 18 15.58 -11.85 10.84
CA THR A 18 15.39 -11.78 12.29
C THR A 18 13.93 -11.54 12.66
N ALA A 19 13.26 -10.57 12.01
CA ALA A 19 11.85 -10.28 12.26
C ALA A 19 10.95 -11.49 11.96
N ARG A 20 11.23 -12.23 10.88
CA ARG A 20 10.49 -13.45 10.51
C ARG A 20 10.65 -14.58 11.53
N ALA A 21 11.79 -14.65 12.20
CA ALA A 21 12.07 -15.66 13.22
C ALA A 21 11.54 -15.27 14.62
N SER A 22 11.12 -14.02 14.82
CA SER A 22 10.63 -13.54 16.12
C SER A 22 9.24 -14.08 16.43
N ASP A 23 9.01 -14.41 17.71
CA ASP A 23 7.72 -14.76 18.29
C ASP A 23 6.94 -13.53 18.80
N ARG A 24 7.47 -12.32 18.57
CA ARG A 24 6.88 -11.05 19.00
C ARG A 24 6.74 -10.09 17.81
N PRO A 25 5.83 -9.09 17.88
CA PRO A 25 5.78 -8.04 16.87
C PRO A 25 7.14 -7.33 16.73
N THR A 26 7.72 -7.39 15.54
CA THR A 26 8.98 -6.73 15.18
C THR A 26 8.75 -5.75 14.04
N CYS A 27 9.25 -4.52 14.19
CA CYS A 27 9.30 -3.51 13.14
C CYS A 27 10.72 -3.46 12.55
N VAL A 28 10.81 -3.41 11.23
CA VAL A 28 12.06 -3.12 10.52
C VAL A 28 11.96 -1.69 9.99
N TYR A 29 12.75 -0.79 10.57
CA TYR A 29 12.84 0.62 10.19
C TYR A 29 13.98 0.82 9.19
N VAL A 30 13.65 1.45 8.06
CA VAL A 30 14.61 1.88 7.04
C VAL A 30 14.41 3.38 6.85
N GLU A 31 15.50 4.14 6.97
CA GLU A 31 15.49 5.55 6.62
C GLU A 31 15.70 5.70 5.11
N THR A 32 14.76 6.36 4.44
CA THR A 32 14.79 6.57 2.99
C THR A 32 14.95 8.06 2.69
N ASP A 33 15.53 8.39 1.53
CA ASP A 33 15.58 9.76 1.04
C ASP A 33 14.14 10.32 0.92
N PRO A 34 13.82 11.47 1.57
CA PRO A 34 12.49 12.06 1.50
C PRO A 34 12.17 12.69 0.14
N THR A 35 13.16 12.81 -0.75
CA THR A 35 12.98 13.31 -2.10
C THR A 35 12.05 12.38 -2.87
N PRO A 36 10.96 12.90 -3.48
CA PRO A 36 10.06 12.07 -4.27
C PRO A 36 10.79 11.54 -5.51
N THR A 37 11.18 10.27 -5.44
CA THR A 37 11.77 9.49 -6.53
C THR A 37 10.79 8.48 -7.11
N ALA A 38 9.66 8.28 -6.44
CA ALA A 38 8.55 7.51 -6.98
C ALA A 38 8.02 8.21 -8.24
N PRO A 39 7.59 7.44 -9.26
CA PRO A 39 6.75 7.99 -10.33
C PRO A 39 5.57 8.77 -9.73
N PRO A 40 4.91 9.66 -10.51
CA PRO A 40 3.60 10.17 -10.12
C PRO A 40 2.75 9.01 -9.62
N ALA A 41 1.86 9.24 -8.65
CA ALA A 41 0.99 8.21 -8.09
C ALA A 41 0.03 7.66 -9.17
N GLU A 42 0.57 6.88 -10.09
CA GLU A 42 -0.13 5.97 -10.96
C GLU A 42 -0.37 4.76 -10.08
N ALA A 43 -1.51 4.73 -9.41
CA ALA A 43 -1.92 3.53 -8.69
C ALA A 43 -1.85 2.37 -9.68
N TRP A 44 -0.90 1.45 -9.47
CA TRP A 44 -0.66 0.28 -10.32
C TRP A 44 -1.82 -0.74 -10.26
N TRP A 45 -2.84 -0.43 -9.45
CA TRP A 45 -4.07 -1.17 -9.24
C TRP A 45 -5.18 -0.17 -8.90
N ASP A 46 -6.40 -0.44 -9.38
CA ASP A 46 -7.56 0.37 -9.07
C ASP A 46 -7.91 0.24 -7.58
N VAL A 47 -8.25 1.36 -6.93
CA VAL A 47 -8.71 1.36 -5.54
C VAL A 47 -10.23 1.55 -5.56
N PRO A 48 -11.02 0.46 -5.50
CA PRO A 48 -12.47 0.55 -5.66
C PRO A 48 -13.09 1.32 -4.50
N VAL A 49 -14.18 2.03 -4.81
CA VAL A 49 -15.03 2.61 -3.77
C VAL A 49 -15.66 1.49 -2.95
N ALA A 50 -15.66 1.65 -1.61
CA ALA A 50 -16.21 0.68 -0.67
C ALA A 50 -17.59 0.17 -1.10
N ALA A 51 -17.79 -1.16 -1.07
CA ALA A 51 -19.03 -1.79 -1.50
C ALA A 51 -20.22 -1.53 -0.56
N VAL A 52 -19.95 -1.35 0.72
CA VAL A 52 -20.95 -1.05 1.74
C VAL A 52 -20.48 0.15 2.54
N ALA A 53 -21.34 1.15 2.65
CA ALA A 53 -21.10 2.34 3.46
C ALA A 53 -22.44 2.91 3.92
N SER A 54 -22.48 3.44 5.15
CA SER A 54 -23.64 4.16 5.69
C SER A 54 -23.69 5.63 5.23
N ARG A 55 -22.55 6.19 4.82
CA ARG A 55 -22.44 7.59 4.41
C ARG A 55 -22.92 7.78 2.98
N GLU A 56 -23.95 8.60 2.77
CA GLU A 56 -24.54 8.84 1.44
C GLU A 56 -23.52 9.21 0.35
N ALA A 57 -22.52 10.03 0.70
CA ALA A 57 -21.48 10.43 -0.25
C ALA A 57 -20.67 9.23 -0.77
N ALA A 58 -20.43 8.22 0.06
CA ALA A 58 -19.74 6.99 -0.35
C ALA A 58 -20.65 6.11 -1.23
N VAL A 59 -21.94 6.05 -0.93
CA VAL A 59 -22.94 5.34 -1.76
C VAL A 59 -23.01 5.96 -3.16
N ARG A 60 -23.08 7.29 -3.26
CA ARG A 60 -23.07 8.01 -4.55
C ARG A 60 -21.77 7.80 -5.31
N ALA A 61 -20.62 7.89 -4.62
CA ALA A 61 -19.32 7.61 -5.23
C ALA A 61 -19.22 6.18 -5.76
N ARG A 62 -19.81 5.21 -5.06
CA ARG A 62 -19.84 3.80 -5.49
C ARG A 62 -20.68 3.61 -6.76
N GLN A 63 -21.85 4.23 -6.84
CA GLN A 63 -22.69 4.18 -8.04
C GLN A 63 -21.99 4.77 -9.27
N GLU A 64 -21.26 5.87 -9.09
CA GLU A 64 -20.47 6.46 -10.18
C GLU A 64 -19.29 5.57 -10.58
N TYR A 65 -18.58 5.02 -9.60
CA TYR A 65 -17.51 4.06 -9.84
C TYR A 65 -17.98 2.86 -10.67
N ASP A 66 -19.11 2.23 -10.31
CA ASP A 66 -19.65 1.07 -11.03
C ASP A 66 -20.04 1.41 -12.49
N ARG A 67 -20.54 2.63 -12.74
CA ARG A 67 -20.80 3.14 -14.10
C ARG A 67 -19.51 3.26 -14.91
N GLN A 68 -18.47 3.84 -14.31
CA GLN A 68 -17.18 4.06 -14.99
C GLN A 68 -16.43 2.75 -15.25
N VAL A 69 -16.48 1.80 -14.33
CA VAL A 69 -15.90 0.46 -14.53
C VAL A 69 -16.51 -0.22 -15.75
N THR A 70 -17.83 -0.12 -15.94
CA THR A 70 -18.52 -0.68 -17.12
C THR A 70 -18.08 -0.04 -18.43
N ALA A 71 -17.67 1.23 -18.41
CA ALA A 71 -17.16 1.95 -19.57
C ALA A 71 -15.68 1.70 -19.86
N ARG A 72 -14.95 1.00 -18.98
CA ARG A 72 -13.52 0.77 -19.11
C ARG A 72 -13.24 -0.30 -20.16
N ARG A 73 -12.36 0.01 -21.12
CA ARG A 73 -11.91 -0.97 -22.13
C ARG A 73 -10.82 -1.86 -21.55
N HIS A 74 -11.02 -3.18 -21.62
CA HIS A 74 -10.13 -4.19 -21.06
C HIS A 74 -8.89 -4.50 -21.93
N HIS A 75 -8.47 -3.59 -22.82
CA HIS A 75 -7.42 -3.88 -23.82
C HIS A 75 -6.32 -2.82 -23.77
N LEU A 76 -5.20 -3.18 -23.14
CA LEU A 76 -3.82 -2.82 -23.49
C LEU A 76 -2.93 -3.98 -23.06
#